data_AF-N9PTW0-F1
#
_entry.id   AF-N9PTW0-F1
#
_cell.length_a   1.000
_cell.length_b   1.000
_cell.length_c   1.000
_cell.angle_alpha   90.00
_cell.angle_beta   90.00
_cell.angle_gamma   90.00
#
_symmetry.space_group_name_H-M   'P 1'
#
loop_
_entity.id
_entity.type
_entity.pdbx_description
1 polymer ?
#
loop_
_entity_poly.entity_id
_entity_poly.type
_entity_poly.pdbx_seq_one_letter_code
_entity_poly.pdbx_strand_id
1 'polypeptide(L)' 'MKLDPKTDLKLERVIDVPRELVWECWTTPEHIQHFFIPRPHSIKACEIDL' A
#
# COMPACT_ATOMS: atom_id res chain seq x y z
N MET A 1 -7.61 17.06 10.54
CA MET A 1 -6.19 16.86 10.88
C MET A 1 -5.39 17.97 10.22
N LYS A 2 -4.51 18.67 10.95
CA LYS A 2 -3.61 19.68 10.38
C LYS A 2 -2.29 18.99 10.05
N LEU A 3 -1.91 18.97 8.77
CA LEU A 3 -0.66 18.35 8.29
C LEU A 3 0.48 19.37 8.37
N ASP A 4 1.70 18.91 8.65
CA ASP A 4 2.91 19.71 8.50
C ASP A 4 3.31 19.75 7.01
N PRO A 5 3.31 20.94 6.36
CA PRO A 5 3.66 21.05 4.95
C PRO A 5 5.12 20.67 4.62
N LYS A 6 6.00 20.53 5.62
CA LYS A 6 7.41 20.16 5.40
C LYS A 6 7.65 18.65 5.37
N THR A 7 6.82 17.87 6.06
CA THR A 7 7.11 16.44 6.30
C THR A 7 5.95 15.51 6.01
N ASP A 8 4.72 16.02 5.96
CA ASP A 8 3.54 15.18 5.85
C ASP A 8 3.04 15.13 4.41
N LEU A 9 2.82 13.91 3.93
CA LEU A 9 2.20 13.65 2.64
C LEU A 9 0.88 12.90 2.85
N LYS A 10 -0.16 13.31 2.10
CA LYS A 10 -1.47 12.67 2.13
C LYS A 10 -1.76 12.01 0.78
N LEU A 11 -2.11 10.72 0.81
CA LEU A 11 -2.63 9.99 -0.34
C LEU A 11 -4.04 9.50 -0.02
N GLU A 12 -5.02 9.91 -0.83
CA GLU A 12 -6.40 9.44 -0.73
C GLU A 12 -6.88 8.87 -2.06
N ARG A 13 -7.50 7.70 -1.98
CA ARG A 13 -8.09 6.98 -3.11
C ARG A 13 -9.37 6.29 -2.65
N VAL A 14 -10.37 6.27 -3.53
CA VAL A 14 -11.56 5.43 -3.40
C VAL A 14 -11.32 4.21 -4.28
N ILE A 15 -11.45 3.03 -3.69
CA ILE A 15 -11.30 1.74 -4.39
C ILE A 15 -12.63 1.00 -4.25
N ASP A 16 -13.25 0.65 -5.37
CA ASP A 16 -14.58 0.03 -5.42
C ASP A 16 -14.49 -1.49 -5.18
N VAL A 17 -14.06 -1.86 -3.98
CA VAL A 17 -13.95 -3.25 -3.51
C VAL A 17 -14.29 -3.31 -2.01
N PRO A 18 -14.67 -4.49 -1.49
CA PRO A 18 -14.80 -4.69 -0.04
C PRO A 18 -13.53 -4.31 0.72
N ARG A 19 -13.69 -3.74 1.93
CA ARG A 19 -12.57 -3.28 2.77
C ARG A 19 -11.61 -4.43 3.12
N GLU A 20 -12.16 -5.64 3.26
CA GLU A 20 -11.44 -6.84 3.65
C GLU A 20 -10.41 -7.20 2.56
N LEU A 21 -10.76 -7.03 1.28
CA LEU A 21 -9.83 -7.27 0.17
C LEU A 21 -8.71 -6.24 0.14
N VAL A 22 -9.01 -4.97 0.44
CA VAL A 22 -7.95 -3.95 0.56
C VAL A 22 -7.00 -4.33 1.69
N TRP A 23 -7.53 -4.70 2.85
CA TRP A 23 -6.70 -5.14 3.98
C TRP A 23 -5.81 -6.33 3.60
N GLU A 24 -6.39 -7.39 3.05
CA GLU A 24 -5.67 -8.58 2.59
C GLU A 24 -4.54 -8.23 1.61
N CYS A 25 -4.79 -7.32 0.65
CA CYS A 25 -3.76 -6.86 -0.29
C CYS A 25 -2.57 -6.17 0.41
N TRP A 26 -2.82 -5.47 1.51
CA TRP A 26 -1.79 -4.72 2.25
C TRP A 26 -1.10 -5.52 3.35
N THR A 27 -1.66 -6.65 3.78
CA THR A 27 -1.11 -7.45 4.89
C THR A 27 -0.60 -8.83 4.48
N THR A 28 -0.78 -9.22 3.23
CA THR A 28 -0.32 -10.52 2.70
C THR A 28 0.89 -10.29 1.77
N PRO A 29 2.10 -10.78 2.09
CA PRO A 29 3.30 -10.53 1.30
C PRO A 29 3.17 -10.88 -0.20
N GLU A 30 2.44 -11.94 -0.51
CA GLU A 30 2.19 -12.41 -1.87
C GLU A 30 1.43 -11.38 -2.73
N HIS A 31 0.62 -10.50 -2.11
CA HIS A 31 -0.14 -9.48 -2.82
C HIS A 31 0.65 -8.18 -3.01
N ILE A 32 1.51 -7.80 -2.05
CA ILE A 32 2.28 -6.55 -2.05
C ILE A 32 3.13 -6.39 -3.33
N GLN A 33 3.74 -7.46 -3.81
CA GLN A 33 4.59 -7.46 -5.01
C GLN A 33 3.89 -6.97 -6.29
N HIS A 34 2.55 -6.98 -6.33
CA HIS A 34 1.79 -6.64 -7.53
C HIS A 34 1.48 -5.14 -7.67
N PHE A 35 1.52 -4.36 -6.59
CA PHE A 35 1.02 -2.98 -6.63
C PHE A 35 1.85 -1.95 -5.84
N PHE A 36 2.71 -2.38 -4.92
CA PHE A 36 3.37 -1.44 -4.01
C PHE A 36 4.45 -0.57 -4.70
N ILE A 37 5.06 -1.07 -5.77
CA ILE A 37 6.13 -0.37 -6.50
C ILE A 37 5.72 -0.13 -7.97
N PRO A 38 5.93 1.08 -8.53
CA PRO A 38 5.63 1.36 -9.92
C PRO A 38 6.64 0.72 -10.88
N ARG A 39 6.15 0.27 -12.04
CA ARG A 39 6.99 -0.24 -13.13
C ARG A 39 8.03 0.81 -13.57
N PRO A 40 9.21 0.40 -14.06
CA PRO A 40 9.66 -0.98 -14.29
C PRO A 40 10.24 -1.67 -13.04
N HIS A 41 10.22 -1.01 -11.88
CA HIS A 41 10.76 -1.56 -10.64
C HIS A 41 9.85 -2.68 -10.11
N SER A 42 10.43 -3.55 -9.28
CA SER A 42 9.76 -4.74 -8.75
C SER A 42 10.26 -5.07 -7.35
N ILE A 43 9.40 -5.72 -6.55
CA ILE A 43 9.78 -6.25 -5.23
C ILE A 43 10.47 -7.61 -5.41
N LYS A 44 11.60 -7.80 -4.72
CA LYS A 44 12.37 -9.07 -4.74
C LYS A 44 12.11 -9.95 -3.53
N ALA A 45 11.78 -9.35 -2.40
CA ALA A 45 11.38 -10.02 -1.18
C ALA A 45 10.44 -9.09 -0.41
N CYS A 46 9.44 -9.67 0.24
CA CYS A 46 8.52 -8.97 1.13
C CYS A 46 8.27 -9.90 2.32
N GLU A 47 8.46 -9.36 3.51
CA GLU A 47 8.14 -10.00 4.78
C GLU A 47 7.28 -9.01 5.55
N ILE A 48 6.19 -9.51 6.14
CA ILE A 48 5.27 -8.72 6.96
C ILE A 48 5.11 -9.50 8.26
N ASP A 49 5.43 -8.82 9.36
CA ASP A 49 5.19 -9.30 10.73
C ASP A 49 4.03 -8.47 11.30
N LEU A 50 2.84 -9.09 11.39
CA LEU A 50 1.58 -8.44 11.76
C LEU A 50 0.99 -9.06 13.02
#